data_AF-H6L7V3-F1
#
_entry.id   AF-H6L7V3-F1
#
_cell.length_a   1.000
_cell.length_b   1.000
_cell.length_c   1.000
_cell.angle_alpha   90.00
_cell.angle_beta   90.00
_cell.angle_gamma   90.00
#
_symmetry.space_group_name_H-M   'P 1'
#
loop_
_entity.id
_entity.type
_entity.pdbx_description
1 polymer ?
#
loop_
_entity_poly.entity_id
_entity_poly.type
_entity_poly.pdbx_seq_one_letter_code
_entity_poly.pdbx_strand_id
1 'polypeptide(L)'
;MRFLSGPEALLNEFELIADKESFAVLHFYERNKAELALLPFADYYRLRSYYANALFAAQAYAQHIEEADWLIEQSIISDIRQVDGRDVYLHFLFSAMRALFYLGQYEASFKRAKALVGMRPHEPKYLLWLRRNLMLWRPSWVRWGFAGAILSLASWLGVSLFSLFLVDPFFPYLRELVFWLRQVSAIMGAASISFGIFGRYYYVERELRKLIRARRPKKAAQEQ
;
A
#
# COMPACT_ATOMS: atom_id res chain seq x y z
N MET A 1 16.65 -31.62 39.22
CA MET A 1 16.26 -30.57 38.26
C MET A 1 16.67 -31.04 36.87
N ARG A 2 15.73 -31.60 36.10
CA ARG A 2 15.98 -32.00 34.71
C ARG A 2 15.83 -30.76 33.85
N PHE A 3 16.91 -30.31 33.23
CA PHE A 3 16.83 -29.37 32.12
C PHE A 3 15.95 -30.00 31.05
N LEU A 4 14.82 -29.37 30.73
CA LEU A 4 14.06 -29.72 29.54
C LEU A 4 14.91 -29.27 28.34
N SER A 5 15.87 -30.09 27.93
CA SER A 5 16.64 -29.90 26.70
C SER A 5 15.90 -30.60 25.58
N GLY A 6 14.75 -30.04 25.20
CA GLY A 6 13.88 -30.60 24.18
C GLY A 6 12.99 -29.53 23.54
N PRO A 7 12.46 -29.80 22.33
CA PRO A 7 11.62 -28.86 21.58
C PRO A 7 10.47 -28.26 22.39
N GLU A 8 9.87 -29.02 23.31
CA GLU A 8 8.78 -28.57 24.19
C GLU A 8 9.20 -27.45 25.17
N ALA A 9 10.47 -27.40 25.57
CA ALA A 9 10.97 -26.37 26.46
C ALA A 9 11.00 -24.99 25.79
N LEU A 10 11.43 -24.97 24.52
CA LEU A 10 11.48 -23.76 23.71
C LEU A 10 10.07 -23.20 23.47
N LEU A 11 9.08 -24.08 23.29
CA LEU A 11 7.69 -23.66 23.14
C LEU A 11 7.16 -23.02 24.43
N ASN A 12 7.41 -23.63 25.58
CA ASN A 12 7.01 -23.06 26.87
C ASN A 12 7.69 -21.72 27.17
N GLU A 13 8.98 -21.60 26.86
CA GLU A 13 9.70 -20.33 27.01
C GLU A 13 9.12 -19.25 26.08
N PHE A 14 8.78 -19.64 24.86
CA PHE A 14 8.14 -18.74 23.90
C PHE A 14 6.78 -18.25 24.38
N GLU A 15 5.91 -19.13 24.87
CA GLU A 15 4.57 -18.76 25.34
C GLU A 15 4.59 -17.75 26.48
N LEU A 16 5.65 -17.73 27.31
CA LEU A 16 5.85 -16.72 28.35
C LEU A 16 6.15 -15.31 27.81
N ILE A 17 6.59 -15.21 26.55
CA ILE A 17 7.07 -14.00 25.87
C ILE A 17 6.07 -13.51 24.81
N ALA A 18 5.37 -14.44 24.14
CA ALA A 18 4.58 -14.23 22.92
C ALA A 18 3.62 -13.03 22.98
N ASP A 19 3.03 -12.77 24.14
CA ASP A 19 2.02 -11.72 24.33
C ASP A 19 2.57 -10.41 24.93
N LYS A 20 3.85 -10.37 25.31
CA LYS A 20 4.40 -9.26 26.11
C LYS A 20 5.13 -8.22 25.27
N GLU A 21 6.00 -8.64 24.35
CA GLU A 21 6.89 -7.69 23.68
C GLU A 21 7.37 -8.19 22.30
N SER A 22 7.15 -7.39 21.26
CA SER A 22 7.55 -7.75 19.89
C SER A 22 9.07 -7.90 19.73
N PHE A 23 9.88 -7.08 20.41
CA PHE A 23 11.34 -7.21 20.37
C PHE A 23 11.83 -8.50 21.02
N ALA A 24 11.21 -8.92 22.12
CA ALA A 24 11.55 -10.17 22.79
C ALA A 24 11.23 -11.38 21.89
N VAL A 25 10.08 -11.37 21.21
CA VAL A 25 9.71 -12.38 20.21
C VAL A 25 10.73 -12.44 19.07
N LEU A 26 11.15 -11.29 18.53
CA LEU A 26 12.16 -11.22 17.48
C LEU A 26 13.49 -11.81 17.95
N HIS A 27 13.99 -11.35 19.11
CA HIS A 27 15.28 -11.79 19.63
C HIS A 27 15.29 -13.29 19.94
N PHE A 28 14.21 -13.80 20.54
CA PHE A 28 14.06 -15.22 20.84
C PHE A 28 14.06 -16.06 19.55
N TYR A 29 13.27 -15.66 18.56
CA TYR A 29 13.16 -16.41 17.31
C TYR A 29 14.49 -16.45 16.55
N GLU A 30 15.17 -15.31 16.41
CA GLU A 30 16.46 -15.25 15.70
C GLU A 30 17.55 -16.05 16.39
N ARG A 31 17.59 -16.02 17.73
CA ARG A 31 18.58 -16.76 18.51
C ARG A 31 18.39 -18.27 18.39
N ASN A 32 17.15 -18.75 18.37
CA ASN A 32 16.81 -20.16 18.43
C ASN A 32 16.38 -20.74 17.06
N LYS A 33 16.53 -19.99 15.96
CA LYS A 33 15.97 -20.31 14.63
C LYS A 33 16.24 -21.74 14.15
N ALA A 34 17.46 -22.23 14.36
CA ALA A 34 17.86 -23.58 13.94
C ALA A 34 17.15 -24.67 14.75
N GLU A 35 16.95 -24.45 16.04
CA GLU A 35 16.31 -25.39 16.96
C GLU A 35 14.79 -25.37 16.77
N LEU A 36 14.21 -24.18 16.54
CA LEU A 36 12.79 -24.02 16.23
C LEU A 36 12.40 -24.75 14.94
N ALA A 37 13.30 -24.84 13.95
CA ALA A 37 13.05 -25.56 12.71
C ALA A 37 12.88 -27.09 12.90
N LEU A 38 13.28 -27.63 14.06
CA LEU A 38 13.10 -29.05 14.41
C LEU A 38 11.74 -29.33 15.06
N LEU A 39 10.95 -28.29 15.35
CA LEU A 39 9.63 -28.46 15.95
C LEU A 39 8.64 -29.11 14.97
N PRO A 40 7.59 -29.78 15.50
CA PRO A 40 6.45 -30.18 14.70
C PRO A 40 5.91 -28.99 13.90
N PHE A 41 5.49 -29.24 12.65
CA PHE A 41 5.11 -28.19 11.73
C PHE A 41 4.07 -27.21 12.30
N ALA A 42 3.06 -27.70 13.03
CA ALA A 42 2.03 -26.85 13.62
C ALA A 42 2.61 -25.83 14.63
N ASP A 43 3.52 -26.29 15.49
CA ASP A 43 4.18 -25.46 16.50
C ASP A 43 5.14 -24.47 15.84
N TYR A 44 5.94 -24.94 14.89
CA TYR A 44 6.84 -24.11 14.11
C TYR A 44 6.07 -23.02 13.35
N TYR A 45 4.96 -23.38 12.71
CA TYR A 45 4.10 -22.46 11.97
C TYR A 45 3.48 -21.40 12.89
N ARG A 46 3.01 -21.80 14.08
CA ARG A 46 2.48 -20.88 15.09
C ARG A 46 3.55 -19.88 15.53
N LEU A 47 4.74 -20.35 15.89
CA LEU A 47 5.88 -19.50 16.26
C LEU A 47 6.25 -18.50 15.17
N ARG A 48 6.33 -18.99 13.92
CA ARG A 48 6.66 -18.16 12.77
C ARG A 48 5.58 -17.11 12.49
N SER A 49 4.31 -17.42 12.78
CA SER A 49 3.21 -16.46 12.74
C SER A 49 3.40 -15.31 13.75
N TYR A 50 3.80 -15.62 14.98
CA TYR A 50 4.13 -14.59 15.98
C TYR A 50 5.37 -13.77 15.57
N TYR A 51 6.40 -14.42 15.06
CA TYR A 51 7.60 -13.76 14.56
C TYR A 51 7.27 -12.79 13.41
N ALA A 52 6.47 -13.21 12.42
CA ALA A 52 6.02 -12.33 11.34
C ALA A 52 5.22 -11.12 11.87
N ASN A 53 4.36 -11.31 12.87
CA ASN A 53 3.65 -10.21 13.51
C ASN A 53 4.61 -9.24 14.23
N ALA A 54 5.63 -9.78 14.90
CA ALA A 54 6.64 -9.00 15.58
C ALA A 54 7.50 -8.19 14.60
N LEU A 55 7.88 -8.76 13.45
CA LEU A 55 8.55 -8.04 12.36
C LEU A 55 7.72 -6.85 11.88
N PHE A 56 6.41 -7.05 11.69
CA PHE A 56 5.51 -5.97 11.30
C PHE A 56 5.46 -4.86 12.36
N ALA A 57 5.35 -5.23 13.64
CA ALA A 57 5.31 -4.29 14.76
C ALA A 57 6.62 -3.50 14.89
N ALA A 58 7.76 -4.14 14.67
CA ALA A 58 9.08 -3.53 14.64
C ALA A 58 9.40 -2.79 13.34
N GLN A 59 8.45 -2.68 12.40
CA GLN A 59 8.60 -2.01 11.11
C GLN A 59 9.65 -2.63 10.18
N ALA A 60 10.04 -3.88 10.43
CA ALA A 60 10.88 -4.68 9.54
C ALA A 60 10.08 -5.21 8.35
N TYR A 61 9.50 -4.29 7.55
CA TYR A 61 8.46 -4.58 6.58
C TYR A 61 8.90 -5.52 5.44
N ALA A 62 10.15 -5.42 4.98
CA ALA A 62 10.66 -6.29 3.91
C ALA A 62 10.69 -7.75 4.35
N GLN A 63 11.30 -8.03 5.51
CA GLN A 63 11.33 -9.36 6.12
C GLN A 63 9.93 -9.85 6.46
N HIS A 64 9.05 -8.97 6.96
CA HIS A 64 7.66 -9.33 7.21
C HIS A 64 6.93 -9.81 5.94
N ILE A 65 7.18 -9.19 4.79
CA ILE A 65 6.52 -9.58 3.53
C ILE A 65 6.96 -10.99 3.12
N GLU A 66 8.27 -11.29 3.20
CA GLU A 66 8.81 -12.61 2.89
C GLU A 66 8.21 -13.68 3.81
N GLU A 67 8.17 -13.40 5.11
CA GLU A 67 7.60 -14.30 6.12
C GLU A 67 6.08 -14.47 5.97
N ALA A 68 5.36 -13.39 5.68
CA ALA A 68 3.93 -13.43 5.41
C ALA A 68 3.60 -14.24 4.15
N ASP A 69 4.40 -14.12 3.09
CA ASP A 69 4.21 -14.88 1.85
C ASP A 69 4.43 -16.38 2.09
N TRP A 70 5.46 -16.76 2.86
CA TRP A 70 5.66 -18.15 3.29
C TRP A 70 4.47 -18.66 4.12
N LEU A 71 4.02 -17.88 5.12
CA LEU A 71 2.88 -18.26 5.96
C LEU A 71 1.60 -18.44 5.14
N ILE A 72 1.33 -17.54 4.18
CA ILE A 72 0.18 -17.65 3.27
C ILE A 72 0.27 -18.93 2.44
N GLU A 73 1.43 -19.21 1.84
CA GLU A 73 1.64 -20.41 1.03
C GLU A 73 1.41 -21.69 1.86
N GLN A 74 2.05 -21.77 3.02
CA GLN A 74 1.93 -22.91 3.92
C GLN A 74 0.52 -23.06 4.49
N SER A 75 -0.22 -21.96 4.70
CA SER A 75 -1.63 -22.00 5.11
C SER A 75 -2.50 -22.72 4.07
N ILE A 76 -2.19 -22.55 2.78
CA ILE A 76 -2.91 -23.19 1.69
C ILE A 76 -2.51 -24.66 1.59
N ILE A 77 -1.20 -24.95 1.57
CA ILE A 77 -0.67 -26.31 1.39
C ILE A 77 -1.13 -27.23 2.52
N SER A 78 -1.12 -26.73 3.76
CA SER A 78 -1.41 -27.51 4.97
C SER A 78 -2.84 -27.31 5.49
N ASP A 79 -3.73 -26.66 4.73
CA ASP A 79 -5.11 -26.29 5.11
C ASP A 79 -5.22 -25.64 6.51
N ILE A 80 -4.23 -24.82 6.90
CA ILE A 80 -4.27 -24.08 8.15
C ILE A 80 -5.11 -22.82 7.94
N ARG A 81 -6.36 -22.87 8.38
CA ARG A 81 -7.28 -21.73 8.25
C ARG A 81 -7.10 -20.70 9.34
N GLN A 82 -6.82 -21.13 10.57
CA GLN A 82 -6.80 -20.26 11.74
C GLN A 82 -5.62 -20.53 12.66
N VAL A 83 -5.07 -19.46 13.22
CA VAL A 83 -4.11 -19.48 14.34
C VAL A 83 -4.59 -18.48 15.38
N ASP A 84 -4.74 -18.93 16.63
CA ASP A 84 -5.28 -18.14 17.75
C ASP A 84 -6.61 -17.44 17.39
N GLY A 85 -7.50 -18.15 16.69
CA GLY A 85 -8.82 -17.65 16.27
C GLY A 85 -8.82 -16.63 15.12
N ARG A 86 -7.66 -16.33 14.52
CA ARG A 86 -7.55 -15.40 13.37
C ARG A 86 -7.36 -16.17 12.07
N ASP A 87 -8.08 -15.76 11.03
CA ASP A 87 -7.89 -16.26 9.66
C ASP A 87 -6.48 -15.89 9.18
N VAL A 88 -5.63 -16.90 9.02
CA VAL A 88 -4.20 -16.70 8.80
C VAL A 88 -3.94 -16.07 7.43
N TYR A 89 -4.65 -16.58 6.43
CA TYR A 89 -4.56 -16.11 5.06
C TYR A 89 -4.93 -14.63 4.97
N LEU A 90 -6.11 -14.25 5.47
CA LEU A 90 -6.58 -12.87 5.41
C LEU A 90 -5.75 -11.93 6.29
N HIS A 91 -5.31 -12.40 7.46
CA HIS A 91 -4.49 -11.63 8.38
C HIS A 91 -3.15 -11.26 7.74
N PHE A 92 -2.39 -12.25 7.25
CA PHE A 92 -1.07 -11.99 6.67
C PHE A 92 -1.15 -11.32 5.29
N LEU A 93 -2.17 -11.62 4.49
CA LEU A 93 -2.38 -10.90 3.24
C LEU A 93 -2.64 -9.41 3.50
N PHE A 94 -3.41 -9.10 4.55
CA PHE A 94 -3.69 -7.72 4.95
C PHE A 94 -2.49 -7.02 5.58
N SER A 95 -1.73 -7.67 6.46
CA SER A 95 -0.53 -7.07 7.05
C SER A 95 0.57 -6.85 6.01
N ALA A 96 0.79 -7.80 5.10
CA ALA A 96 1.78 -7.65 4.03
C ALA A 96 1.39 -6.58 3.01
N MET A 97 0.09 -6.43 2.71
CA MET A 97 -0.42 -5.29 1.94
C MET A 97 -0.06 -3.95 2.60
N ARG A 98 -0.22 -3.84 3.93
CA ARG A 98 0.16 -2.64 4.69
C ARG A 98 1.68 -2.44 4.72
N ALA A 99 2.46 -3.50 4.84
CA ALA A 99 3.92 -3.43 4.81
C ALA A 99 4.41 -2.86 3.47
N LEU A 100 3.87 -3.34 2.34
CA LEU A 100 4.15 -2.79 1.01
C LEU A 100 3.77 -1.32 0.89
N PHE A 101 2.65 -0.92 1.51
CA PHE A 101 2.23 0.48 1.54
C PHE A 101 3.23 1.36 2.30
N TYR A 102 3.71 0.92 3.46
CA TYR A 102 4.71 1.66 4.25
C TYR A 102 6.07 1.74 3.55
N LEU A 103 6.44 0.72 2.75
CA LEU A 103 7.63 0.75 1.89
C LEU A 103 7.47 1.63 0.63
N GLY A 104 6.30 2.26 0.43
CA GLY A 104 6.03 3.07 -0.77
C GLY A 104 5.81 2.24 -2.05
N GLN A 105 5.72 0.91 -1.94
CA GLN A 105 5.45 0.00 -3.05
C GLN A 105 3.94 -0.06 -3.35
N TYR A 106 3.35 1.10 -3.69
CA TYR A 106 1.90 1.26 -3.83
C TYR A 106 1.27 0.36 -4.90
N GLU A 107 1.98 0.06 -5.99
CA GLU A 107 1.46 -0.83 -7.02
C GLU A 107 1.28 -2.27 -6.50
N ALA A 108 2.29 -2.80 -5.82
CA ALA A 108 2.24 -4.13 -5.21
C ALA A 108 1.18 -4.18 -4.10
N SER A 109 1.12 -3.14 -3.26
CA SER A 109 0.10 -3.01 -2.23
C SER A 109 -1.32 -2.97 -2.83
N PHE A 110 -1.52 -2.24 -3.93
CA PHE A 110 -2.80 -2.19 -4.64
C PHE A 110 -3.22 -3.57 -5.19
N LYS A 111 -2.29 -4.34 -5.77
CA LYS A 111 -2.58 -5.70 -6.26
C LYS A 111 -3.09 -6.60 -5.13
N ARG A 112 -2.44 -6.58 -3.95
CA ARG A 112 -2.88 -7.35 -2.78
C ARG A 112 -4.20 -6.83 -2.18
N ALA A 113 -4.39 -5.51 -2.12
CA ALA A 113 -5.64 -4.91 -1.67
C ALA A 113 -6.84 -5.30 -2.56
N LYS A 114 -6.63 -5.40 -3.88
CA LYS A 114 -7.64 -5.88 -4.83
C LYS A 114 -8.01 -7.34 -4.58
N ALA A 115 -7.04 -8.20 -4.24
CA ALA A 115 -7.32 -9.58 -3.86
C ALA A 115 -8.15 -9.67 -2.56
N LEU A 116 -7.78 -8.89 -1.52
CA LEU A 116 -8.51 -8.82 -0.25
C LEU A 116 -9.95 -8.35 -0.40
N VAL A 117 -10.17 -7.22 -1.08
CA VAL A 117 -11.53 -6.74 -1.40
C VAL A 117 -12.26 -7.74 -2.29
N GLY A 118 -11.52 -8.50 -3.09
CA GLY A 118 -12.09 -9.57 -3.88
C GLY A 118 -12.71 -10.68 -3.02
N MET A 119 -12.04 -11.06 -1.94
CA MET A 119 -12.49 -12.12 -1.03
C MET A 119 -13.56 -11.62 -0.05
N ARG A 120 -13.40 -10.40 0.47
CA ARG A 120 -14.32 -9.77 1.43
C ARG A 120 -14.69 -8.36 0.96
N PRO A 121 -15.60 -8.24 -0.02
CA PRO A 121 -15.93 -6.95 -0.66
C PRO A 121 -16.66 -5.96 0.25
N HIS A 122 -17.26 -6.45 1.34
CA HIS A 122 -18.03 -5.64 2.28
C HIS A 122 -17.27 -5.28 3.55
N GLU A 123 -16.01 -5.69 3.68
CA GLU A 123 -15.20 -5.35 4.83
C GLU A 123 -14.71 -3.89 4.72
N PRO A 124 -15.21 -2.96 5.56
CA PRO A 124 -14.92 -1.54 5.41
C PRO A 124 -13.43 -1.25 5.58
N LYS A 125 -12.75 -2.05 6.41
CA LYS A 125 -11.30 -1.98 6.64
C LYS A 125 -10.52 -2.14 5.32
N TYR A 126 -10.87 -3.11 4.49
CA TYR A 126 -10.15 -3.38 3.24
C TYR A 126 -10.43 -2.31 2.18
N LEU A 127 -11.68 -1.83 2.10
CA LEU A 127 -12.06 -0.75 1.20
C LEU A 127 -11.35 0.56 1.55
N LEU A 128 -11.21 0.88 2.85
CA LEU A 128 -10.48 2.06 3.30
C LEU A 128 -9.01 2.02 2.88
N TRP A 129 -8.34 0.87 3.08
CA TRP A 129 -6.95 0.69 2.68
C TRP A 129 -6.75 0.70 1.16
N LEU A 130 -7.69 0.13 0.40
CA LEU A 130 -7.70 0.21 -1.05
C LEU A 130 -7.82 1.67 -1.54
N ARG A 131 -8.73 2.45 -0.95
CA ARG A 131 -8.89 3.87 -1.25
C ARG A 131 -7.62 4.67 -0.94
N ARG A 132 -7.00 4.42 0.22
CA ARG A 132 -5.74 5.05 0.61
C ARG A 132 -4.60 4.73 -0.36
N ASN A 133 -4.49 3.47 -0.77
CA ASN A 133 -3.54 3.04 -1.80
C ASN A 133 -3.76 3.77 -3.12
N LEU A 134 -5.00 3.81 -3.61
CA LEU A 134 -5.37 4.48 -4.86
C LEU A 134 -5.13 6.00 -4.84
N MET A 135 -5.25 6.65 -3.68
CA MET A 135 -4.97 8.08 -3.55
C MET A 135 -3.47 8.41 -3.66
N LEU A 136 -2.60 7.49 -3.20
CA LEU A 136 -1.15 7.68 -3.20
C LEU A 136 -0.49 7.10 -4.46
N TRP A 137 -1.04 6.03 -5.01
CA TRP A 137 -0.63 5.50 -6.30
C TRP A 137 -0.98 6.51 -7.40
N ARG A 138 0.04 7.17 -7.98
CA ARG A 138 -0.14 8.09 -9.09
C ARG A 138 -0.04 7.32 -10.42
N PRO A 139 -1.17 7.00 -11.08
CA PRO A 139 -1.09 6.37 -12.39
C PRO A 139 -0.36 7.30 -13.38
N SER A 140 0.29 6.71 -14.38
CA SER A 140 1.23 7.39 -15.28
C SER A 140 0.65 8.65 -15.92
N TRP A 141 -0.61 8.62 -16.34
CA TRP A 141 -1.31 9.76 -16.95
C TRP A 141 -1.45 10.97 -16.00
N VAL A 142 -1.65 10.75 -14.69
CA VAL A 142 -1.68 11.84 -13.71
C VAL A 142 -0.29 12.45 -13.55
N ARG A 143 0.78 11.63 -13.59
CA ARG A 143 2.17 12.13 -13.55
C ARG A 143 2.47 13.03 -14.76
N TRP A 144 2.04 12.64 -15.96
CA TRP A 144 2.19 13.46 -17.16
C TRP A 144 1.41 14.78 -17.07
N GLY A 145 0.19 14.77 -16.49
CA GLY A 145 -0.57 16.02 -16.26
C GLY A 145 0.13 17.00 -15.31
N PHE A 146 0.77 16.50 -14.25
CA PHE A 146 1.60 17.32 -13.38
C PHE A 146 2.86 17.84 -14.08
N ALA A 147 3.53 17.01 -14.89
CA ALA A 147 4.68 17.44 -15.67
C ALA A 147 4.32 18.56 -16.67
N GLY A 148 3.19 18.41 -17.37
CA GLY A 148 2.66 19.45 -18.26
C GLY A 148 2.32 20.75 -17.54
N ALA A 149 1.77 20.67 -16.32
CA ALA A 149 1.52 21.85 -15.49
C ALA A 149 2.81 22.57 -15.10
N ILE A 150 3.85 21.83 -14.69
CA ILE A 150 5.16 22.38 -14.33
C ILE A 150 5.80 23.06 -15.55
N LEU A 151 5.78 22.40 -16.72
CA LEU A 151 6.30 22.96 -17.97
C LEU A 151 5.56 24.25 -18.37
N SER A 152 4.24 24.27 -18.21
CA SER A 152 3.42 25.45 -18.53
C SER A 152 3.74 26.63 -17.59
N LEU A 153 3.92 26.37 -16.30
CA LEU A 153 4.34 27.39 -15.32
C LEU A 153 5.75 27.91 -15.59
N ALA A 154 6.69 27.03 -15.96
CA ALA A 154 8.04 27.42 -16.32
C ALA A 154 8.04 28.28 -17.60
N SER A 155 7.24 27.91 -18.60
CA SER A 155 7.04 28.71 -19.81
C SER A 155 6.44 30.09 -19.50
N TRP A 156 5.41 30.14 -18.66
CA TRP A 156 4.79 31.40 -18.21
C TRP A 156 5.81 32.33 -17.51
N LEU A 157 6.63 31.79 -16.62
CA LEU A 157 7.71 32.54 -15.96
C LEU A 157 8.74 33.04 -16.98
N GLY A 158 9.17 32.19 -17.91
CA GLY A 158 10.14 32.55 -18.95
C GLY A 158 9.66 33.68 -19.85
N VAL A 159 8.42 33.59 -20.34
CA VAL A 159 7.80 34.65 -21.18
C VAL A 159 7.64 35.94 -20.38
N SER A 160 7.29 35.86 -19.09
CA SER A 160 7.14 37.04 -18.23
C SER A 160 8.47 37.75 -17.99
N LEU A 161 9.55 37.01 -17.74
CA LEU A 161 10.89 37.58 -17.61
C LEU A 161 11.36 38.20 -18.93
N PHE A 162 11.18 37.51 -20.06
CA PHE A 162 11.53 38.02 -21.37
C PHE A 162 10.79 39.34 -21.70
N SER A 163 9.50 39.41 -21.36
CA SER A 163 8.70 40.63 -21.53
C SER A 163 9.29 41.82 -20.77
N LEU A 164 9.65 41.60 -19.50
CA LEU A 164 10.09 42.66 -18.60
C LEU A 164 11.48 43.19 -18.96
N PHE A 165 12.37 42.31 -19.44
CA PHE A 165 13.75 42.68 -19.80
C PHE A 165 13.93 43.19 -21.23
N LEU A 166 13.19 42.65 -22.21
CA LEU A 166 13.40 43.00 -23.63
C LEU A 166 12.21 43.74 -24.26
N VAL A 167 10.98 43.31 -24.00
CA VAL A 167 9.81 43.82 -24.73
C VAL A 167 9.41 45.19 -24.21
N ASP A 168 9.32 45.35 -22.90
CA ASP A 168 8.94 46.62 -22.28
C ASP A 168 9.93 47.77 -22.55
N PRO A 169 11.27 47.57 -22.50
CA PRO A 169 12.22 48.64 -22.81
C PRO A 169 12.53 48.84 -24.30
N PHE A 170 12.50 47.80 -25.15
CA PHE A 170 12.98 47.90 -26.54
C PHE A 170 11.88 47.76 -27.61
N PHE A 171 10.79 47.06 -27.34
CA PHE A 171 9.79 46.70 -28.37
C PHE A 171 8.33 46.86 -27.87
N PRO A 172 7.89 48.10 -27.60
CA PRO A 172 6.56 48.36 -27.04
C PRO A 172 5.41 47.89 -27.94
N TYR A 173 5.62 47.77 -29.26
CA TYR A 173 4.61 47.27 -30.20
C TYR A 173 4.28 45.79 -30.02
N LEU A 174 5.16 44.98 -29.41
CA LEU A 174 4.93 43.55 -29.16
C LEU A 174 4.19 43.27 -27.84
N ARG A 175 3.95 44.31 -27.02
CA ARG A 175 3.40 44.17 -25.68
C ARG A 175 2.05 43.44 -25.66
N GLU A 176 1.18 43.71 -26.63
CA GLU A 176 -0.15 43.10 -26.71
C GLU A 176 -0.07 41.60 -27.07
N LEU A 177 0.82 41.23 -28.00
CA LEU A 177 1.04 39.83 -28.37
C LEU A 177 1.60 39.01 -27.21
N VAL A 178 2.58 39.57 -26.48
CA VAL A 178 3.21 38.92 -25.33
C VAL A 178 2.24 38.79 -24.15
N PHE A 179 1.35 39.77 -23.97
CA PHE A 179 0.27 39.69 -22.99
C PHE A 179 -0.64 38.48 -23.27
N TRP A 180 -1.09 38.29 -24.51
CA TRP A 180 -1.93 37.14 -24.88
C TRP A 180 -1.20 35.80 -24.69
N LEU A 181 0.06 35.70 -25.09
CA LEU A 181 0.92 34.51 -24.87
C LEU A 181 1.04 34.13 -23.39
N ARG A 182 1.20 35.13 -22.52
CA ARG A 182 1.24 34.92 -21.07
C ARG A 182 -0.09 34.43 -20.52
N GLN A 183 -1.22 34.98 -20.97
CA GLN A 183 -2.53 34.54 -20.50
C GLN A 183 -2.86 33.11 -20.94
N VAL A 184 -2.52 32.74 -22.19
CA VAL A 184 -2.74 31.38 -22.69
C VAL A 184 -1.93 30.35 -21.92
N SER A 185 -0.64 30.62 -21.67
CA SER A 185 0.22 29.71 -20.89
C SER A 185 -0.25 29.55 -19.44
N ALA A 186 -0.74 30.63 -18.81
CA ALA A 186 -1.33 30.58 -17.48
C ALA A 186 -2.62 29.72 -17.44
N ILE A 187 -3.52 29.92 -18.41
CA ILE A 187 -4.77 29.17 -18.51
C ILE A 187 -4.50 27.67 -18.75
N MET A 188 -3.56 27.34 -19.64
CA MET A 188 -3.15 25.95 -19.88
C MET A 188 -2.58 25.30 -18.62
N GLY A 189 -1.73 26.00 -17.87
CA GLY A 189 -1.20 25.51 -16.60
C GLY A 189 -2.32 25.21 -15.59
N ALA A 190 -3.24 26.15 -15.40
CA ALA A 190 -4.39 26.00 -14.49
C ALA A 190 -5.32 24.85 -14.91
N ALA A 191 -5.60 24.72 -16.21
CA ALA A 191 -6.40 23.65 -16.77
C ALA A 191 -5.75 22.27 -16.54
N SER A 192 -4.43 22.15 -16.74
CA SER A 192 -3.69 20.90 -16.52
C SER A 192 -3.73 20.45 -15.06
N ILE A 193 -3.58 21.38 -14.12
CA ILE A 193 -3.68 21.08 -12.67
C ILE A 193 -5.09 20.62 -12.32
N SER A 194 -6.10 21.36 -12.79
CA SER A 194 -7.50 21.03 -12.54
C SER A 194 -7.83 19.64 -13.09
N PHE A 195 -7.46 19.36 -14.35
CA PHE A 195 -7.65 18.06 -14.97
C PHE A 195 -6.94 16.94 -14.20
N GLY A 196 -5.71 17.16 -13.72
CA GLY A 196 -4.98 16.19 -12.91
C GLY A 196 -5.65 15.88 -11.57
N ILE A 197 -6.15 16.89 -10.86
CA ILE A 197 -6.81 16.72 -9.55
C ILE A 197 -8.19 16.06 -9.71
N PHE A 198 -9.03 16.60 -10.59
CA PHE A 198 -10.37 16.08 -10.84
C PHE A 198 -10.33 14.69 -11.47
N GLY A 199 -9.45 14.48 -12.45
CA GLY A 199 -9.24 13.19 -13.07
C GLY A 199 -8.82 12.13 -12.05
N ARG A 200 -7.88 12.46 -11.14
CA ARG A 200 -7.47 11.55 -10.07
C ARG A 200 -8.63 11.19 -9.17
N TYR A 201 -9.38 12.17 -8.67
CA TYR A 201 -10.52 11.93 -7.79
C TYR A 201 -11.56 11.03 -8.47
N TYR A 202 -11.91 11.34 -9.72
CA TYR A 202 -12.87 10.57 -10.49
C TYR A 202 -12.39 9.13 -10.76
N TYR A 203 -11.09 8.94 -11.04
CA TYR A 203 -10.50 7.63 -11.27
C TYR A 203 -10.59 6.74 -10.02
N VAL A 204 -10.20 7.25 -8.85
CA VAL A 204 -10.29 6.51 -7.58
C VAL A 204 -11.72 6.07 -7.31
N GLU A 205 -12.67 7.00 -7.44
CA GLU A 205 -14.09 6.74 -7.17
C GLU A 205 -14.70 5.76 -8.19
N ARG A 206 -14.30 5.84 -9.46
CA ARG A 206 -14.75 4.93 -10.51
C ARG A 206 -14.20 3.53 -10.29
N GLU A 207 -12.92 3.40 -9.97
CA GLU A 207 -12.27 2.10 -9.78
C GLU A 207 -12.81 1.38 -8.53
N LEU A 208 -13.01 2.13 -7.43
CA LEU A 208 -13.65 1.60 -6.22
C LEU A 208 -15.08 1.13 -6.51
N ARG A 209 -15.88 1.94 -7.22
CA ARG A 209 -17.25 1.56 -7.59
C ARG A 209 -17.31 0.37 -8.52
N LYS A 210 -16.38 0.23 -9.47
CA LYS A 210 -16.29 -0.95 -10.34
C LYS A 210 -16.04 -2.22 -9.52
N LEU A 211 -15.09 -2.18 -8.59
CA LEU A 211 -14.74 -3.33 -7.77
C LEU A 211 -15.89 -3.75 -6.84
N ILE A 212 -16.59 -2.79 -6.25
CA ILE A 212 -17.77 -3.05 -5.41
C ILE A 212 -18.94 -3.56 -6.26
N ARG A 213 -19.25 -2.92 -7.39
CA ARG A 213 -20.39 -3.31 -8.26
C ARG A 213 -20.19 -4.67 -8.93
N ALA A 214 -18.99 -4.98 -9.39
CA ALA A 214 -18.68 -6.26 -10.04
C ALA A 214 -18.88 -7.46 -9.09
N ARG A 215 -18.92 -7.23 -7.77
CA ARG A 215 -19.02 -8.29 -6.76
C ARG A 215 -20.27 -8.17 -5.89
N ARG A 216 -21.24 -7.32 -6.27
CA ARG A 216 -22.55 -7.28 -5.63
C ARG A 216 -23.27 -8.60 -5.98
N PRO A 217 -23.68 -9.42 -4.99
CA PRO A 217 -24.45 -10.61 -5.30
C PRO A 217 -25.77 -10.19 -5.96
N LYS A 218 -26.14 -10.87 -7.05
CA LYS A 218 -27.40 -10.68 -7.81
C LYS A 218 -28.71 -10.89 -7.00
N LYS A 219 -28.62 -11.04 -5.67
CA LYS A 219 -29.72 -11.45 -4.79
C LYS A 219 -30.77 -10.37 -4.48
N ALA A 220 -30.65 -9.16 -5.00
CA ALA A 220 -31.67 -8.11 -4.82
C ALA A 220 -32.64 -7.96 -6.00
N ALA A 221 -32.59 -8.85 -7.00
CA ALA A 221 -33.46 -8.81 -8.19
C ALA A 221 -34.36 -10.05 -8.34
N GLN A 222 -34.50 -10.87 -7.29
CA GLN A 222 -35.37 -12.06 -7.27
C GLN A 222 -36.33 -12.12 -6.07
N GLU A 223 -36.47 -11.02 -5.31
CA GLU A 223 -37.51 -10.85 -4.28
C GLU A 223 -38.41 -9.63 -4.60
N GLN A 224 -38.78 -9.49 -5.88
CA GLN A 224 -39.94 -8.71 -6.30
C GLN A 224 -40.92 -9.65 -7.01
#